data_AF-A0A7S2BPD5-F1
#
_entry.id   AF-A0A7S2BPD5-F1
#
_cell.length_a   1.000
_cell.length_b   1.000
_cell.length_c   1.000
_cell.angle_alpha   90.00
_cell.angle_beta   90.00
_cell.angle_gamma   90.00
#
_symmetry.space_group_name_H-M   'P 1'
#
loop_
_entity.id
_entity.type
_entity.pdbx_description
1 polymer ?
#
loop_
_entity_poly.entity_id
_entity_poly.type
_entity_poly.pdbx_seq_one_letter_code
_entity_poly.pdbx_strand_id
1 'polypeptide(L)'
;HLAQVPQFRKRTQANQRFLDVYRQKGVRIEANLESGEWQAGEVLELVESTASRIKVRARLSGSSEEVTVLLGKVILTDSRFSPSAGYHRPRSRRSRSRSPGVDYAREKGKSGAALDE
;
A
#
# COMPACT_ATOMS: atom_id res chain seq x y z
N HIS A 1 12.45 -5.79 25.00
CA HIS A 1 11.80 -4.47 24.79
C HIS A 1 11.74 -4.20 23.28
N LEU A 2 10.68 -4.63 22.57
CA LEU A 2 10.64 -4.55 21.10
C LEU A 2 9.99 -3.24 20.64
N ALA A 3 10.80 -2.21 20.45
CA ALA A 3 10.39 -0.99 19.77
C ALA A 3 10.57 -1.13 18.26
N GLN A 4 9.52 -1.57 17.56
CA GLN A 4 9.36 -1.35 16.12
C GLN A 4 8.09 -0.54 15.86
N VAL A 5 8.11 0.76 16.16
CA VAL A 5 6.86 1.55 16.22
C VAL A 5 6.85 2.79 15.30
N PRO A 6 7.95 3.51 15.00
CA PRO A 6 7.83 4.74 14.21
C PRO A 6 7.58 4.50 12.70
N GLN A 7 8.28 3.56 12.09
CA GLN A 7 8.29 3.40 10.63
C GLN A 7 6.98 2.80 10.08
N PHE A 8 6.40 1.83 10.80
CA PHE A 8 5.13 1.21 10.43
C PHE A 8 3.97 2.21 10.52
N ARG A 9 3.97 3.07 11.54
CA ARG A 9 3.00 4.17 11.68
C ARG A 9 3.04 5.13 10.49
N LYS A 10 4.24 5.46 9.98
CA LYS A 10 4.38 6.33 8.79
C LYS A 10 3.81 5.69 7.52
N ARG A 11 3.95 4.37 7.32
CA ARG A 11 3.37 3.67 6.16
C ARG A 11 1.84 3.64 6.22
N THR A 12 1.28 3.29 7.37
CA THR A 12 -0.18 3.30 7.56
C THR A 12 -0.73 4.72 7.38
N GLN A 13 -0.09 5.73 7.96
CA GLN A 13 -0.47 7.14 7.78
C GLN A 13 -0.37 7.60 6.31
N ALA A 14 0.71 7.26 5.62
CA ALA A 14 0.87 7.57 4.19
C ALA A 14 -0.18 6.89 3.31
N ASN A 15 -0.68 5.73 3.75
CA ASN A 15 -1.67 4.93 3.06
C ASN A 15 -3.11 5.12 3.56
N GLN A 16 -3.39 6.04 4.50
CA GLN A 16 -4.74 6.24 5.04
C GLN A 16 -5.80 6.41 3.95
N ARG A 17 -5.50 7.19 2.91
CA ARG A 17 -6.40 7.39 1.76
C ARG A 17 -6.64 6.14 0.91
N PHE A 18 -5.73 5.16 0.95
CA PHE A 18 -5.96 3.85 0.33
C PHE A 18 -6.83 2.97 1.22
N LEU A 19 -6.66 3.07 2.54
CA LEU A 19 -7.48 2.34 3.52
C LEU A 19 -8.94 2.78 3.48
N ASP A 20 -9.22 4.05 3.17
CA ASP A 20 -10.58 4.59 3.02
C ASP A 20 -11.44 3.82 2.03
N VAL A 21 -10.84 3.22 0.98
CA VAL A 21 -11.57 2.37 0.04
C VAL A 21 -12.11 1.13 0.76
N TYR A 22 -11.25 0.45 1.53
CA TYR A 22 -11.63 -0.77 2.25
C TYR A 22 -12.51 -0.51 3.48
N ARG A 23 -12.71 0.75 3.90
CA ARG A 23 -13.72 1.10 4.92
C ARG A 23 -15.15 1.07 4.34
N GLN A 24 -15.29 1.11 3.02
CA GLN A 24 -16.59 1.05 2.36
C GLN A 24 -17.07 -0.40 2.22
N LYS A 25 -18.30 -0.66 2.65
CA LYS A 25 -18.95 -1.96 2.48
C LYS A 25 -19.26 -2.22 1.00
N GLY A 26 -19.19 -3.49 0.60
CA GLY A 26 -19.51 -3.92 -0.76
C GLY A 26 -18.44 -3.58 -1.80
N VAL A 27 -17.23 -3.20 -1.38
CA VAL A 27 -16.10 -3.03 -2.30
C VAL A 27 -15.67 -4.38 -2.83
N ARG A 28 -15.63 -4.53 -4.15
CA ARG A 28 -15.21 -5.78 -4.81
C ARG A 28 -13.70 -5.98 -4.68
N ILE A 29 -13.33 -7.17 -4.23
CA ILE A 29 -11.95 -7.58 -4.01
C ILE A 29 -11.71 -9.01 -4.47
N GLU A 30 -10.44 -9.36 -4.60
CA GLU A 30 -9.98 -10.75 -4.56
C GLU A 30 -9.12 -10.95 -3.31
N ALA A 31 -9.39 -12.02 -2.57
CA ALA A 31 -8.67 -12.38 -1.35
C ALA A 31 -7.87 -13.66 -1.57
N ASN A 32 -6.61 -13.66 -1.15
CA ASN A 32 -5.80 -14.86 -1.12
C ASN A 32 -6.03 -15.62 0.18
N LEU A 33 -6.64 -16.80 0.07
CA LEU A 33 -6.96 -17.65 1.20
C LEU A 33 -5.73 -18.42 1.68
N GLU A 34 -5.86 -19.13 2.80
CA GLU A 34 -4.79 -19.99 3.33
C GLU A 34 -4.44 -21.15 2.38
N SER A 35 -5.41 -21.59 1.56
CA SER A 35 -5.20 -22.56 0.49
C SER A 35 -4.27 -22.05 -0.62
N GLY A 36 -3.98 -20.74 -0.67
CA GLY A 36 -3.22 -20.11 -1.74
C GLY A 36 -4.08 -19.71 -2.95
N GLU A 37 -5.37 -20.05 -2.94
CA GLU A 37 -6.31 -19.66 -3.99
C GLU A 37 -6.75 -18.20 -3.82
N TRP A 38 -6.94 -17.52 -4.97
CA TRP A 38 -7.53 -16.19 -5.02
C TRP A 38 -9.02 -16.33 -5.27
N GLN A 39 -9.83 -15.82 -4.35
CA GLN A 39 -11.28 -15.88 -4.48
C GLN A 39 -11.87 -14.48 -4.46
N ALA A 40 -12.80 -14.25 -5.38
CA ALA A 40 -13.54 -13.01 -5.45
C ALA A 40 -14.46 -12.86 -4.23
N GLY A 41 -14.67 -11.63 -3.80
CA GLY A 41 -15.57 -11.33 -2.69
C GLY A 41 -15.82 -9.84 -2.55
N GLU A 42 -16.46 -9.49 -1.44
CA GLU A 42 -16.76 -8.11 -1.10
C GLU A 42 -16.39 -7.77 0.33
N VAL A 43 -15.95 -6.53 0.54
CA VAL A 43 -15.56 -6.05 1.86
C VAL A 43 -16.79 -5.86 2.75
N LEU A 44 -16.73 -6.42 3.95
CA LEU A 44 -17.71 -6.18 5.02
C LEU A 44 -17.20 -5.16 6.04
N GLU A 45 -15.91 -5.22 6.37
CA GLU A 45 -15.29 -4.36 7.38
C GLU A 45 -13.77 -4.31 7.21
N LEU A 46 -13.17 -3.14 7.48
CA LEU A 46 -11.74 -2.99 7.70
C LEU A 46 -11.45 -3.13 9.20
N VAL A 47 -10.65 -4.13 9.58
CA VAL A 47 -10.28 -4.40 10.96
C VAL A 47 -8.91 -3.80 11.25
N GLU A 48 -8.90 -2.69 12.00
CA GLU A 48 -7.70 -1.89 12.32
C GLU A 48 -7.22 -2.08 13.78
N SER A 49 -7.38 -3.28 14.36
CA SER A 49 -7.05 -3.54 15.77
C SER A 49 -5.58 -3.28 16.12
N THR A 50 -4.66 -3.53 15.18
CA THR A 50 -3.23 -3.20 15.31
C THR A 50 -2.75 -2.49 14.05
N ALA A 51 -2.17 -1.30 14.20
CA ALA A 51 -1.72 -0.47 13.08
C ALA A 51 -0.72 -1.15 12.12
N SER A 52 -0.02 -2.19 12.57
CA SER A 52 0.93 -2.98 11.77
C SER A 52 0.31 -4.22 11.10
N ARG A 53 -0.93 -4.58 11.43
CA ARG A 53 -1.61 -5.81 10.97
C ARG A 53 -3.06 -5.53 10.61
N ILE A 54 -3.25 -4.63 9.65
CA ILE A 54 -4.59 -4.32 9.13
C ILE A 54 -5.15 -5.54 8.40
N LYS A 55 -6.38 -5.91 8.74
CA LYS A 55 -7.11 -7.03 8.14
C LYS A 55 -8.39 -6.53 7.49
N VAL A 56 -8.91 -7.28 6.54
CA VAL A 56 -10.20 -7.07 5.89
C VAL A 56 -11.08 -8.26 6.21
N ARG A 57 -12.27 -8.02 6.75
CA ARG A 57 -13.34 -9.01 6.80
C ARG A 57 -14.12 -8.93 5.50
N ALA A 58 -14.26 -10.05 4.81
CA ALA A 58 -14.87 -10.12 3.49
C ALA A 58 -15.84 -11.30 3.39
N ARG A 59 -16.88 -11.13 2.57
CA ARG A 59 -17.77 -12.22 2.17
C ARG A 59 -17.31 -12.75 0.82
N LEU A 60 -17.13 -14.05 0.70
CA LEU A 60 -16.69 -14.69 -0.54
C LEU A 60 -17.85 -14.83 -1.52
N SER A 61 -17.59 -14.61 -2.81
CA SER A 61 -18.59 -14.72 -3.86
C SER A 61 -19.10 -16.17 -3.98
N GLY A 62 -20.43 -16.33 -4.04
CA GLY A 62 -21.07 -17.65 -4.13
C GLY A 62 -21.13 -18.42 -2.81
N SER A 63 -20.70 -17.81 -1.70
CA SER A 63 -20.77 -18.37 -0.36
C SER A 63 -21.32 -17.33 0.63
N SER A 64 -21.95 -17.79 1.70
CA SER A 64 -22.28 -16.94 2.86
C SER A 64 -21.11 -16.86 3.86
N GLU A 65 -19.99 -17.51 3.55
CA GLU A 65 -18.80 -17.55 4.39
C GLU A 65 -18.11 -16.18 4.46
N GLU A 66 -17.77 -15.80 5.70
CA GLU A 66 -16.98 -14.62 5.98
C GLU A 66 -15.54 -15.02 6.32
N VAL A 67 -14.58 -14.39 5.67
CA VAL A 67 -13.15 -14.60 5.92
C VAL A 67 -12.50 -13.32 6.42
N THR A 68 -11.47 -13.46 7.24
CA THR A 68 -10.66 -12.33 7.70
C THR A 68 -9.22 -12.50 7.21
N VAL A 69 -8.81 -11.67 6.25
CA VAL A 69 -7.50 -11.76 5.58
C VAL A 69 -6.65 -10.53 5.85
N LEU A 70 -5.32 -10.69 5.85
CA LEU A 70 -4.41 -9.54 5.92
C LEU A 70 -4.59 -8.66 4.68
N LEU A 71 -4.56 -7.34 4.84
CA LEU A 71 -4.72 -6.41 3.71
C LEU A 71 -3.68 -6.64 2.60
N GLY A 72 -2.47 -7.10 2.95
CA GLY A 72 -1.43 -7.45 1.97
C GLY A 72 -1.74 -8.70 1.11
N LYS A 73 -2.80 -9.43 1.43
CA LYS A 73 -3.33 -10.58 0.69
C LYS A 73 -4.65 -10.25 -0.04
N VAL A 74 -4.93 -8.97 -0.26
CA VAL A 74 -6.16 -8.48 -0.89
C VAL A 74 -5.82 -7.63 -2.11
N ILE A 75 -6.50 -7.89 -3.22
CA ILE A 75 -6.45 -7.09 -4.44
C ILE A 75 -7.79 -6.36 -4.60
N LEU A 76 -7.73 -5.06 -4.89
CA LEU A 76 -8.91 -4.25 -5.22
C LEU A 76 -9.30 -4.50 -6.68
N THR A 77 -10.51 -5.01 -6.92
CA THR A 77 -11.04 -5.32 -8.27
C THR A 77 -12.24 -4.45 -8.65
N ASP A 78 -12.68 -3.58 -7.74
CA ASP A 78 -13.81 -2.69 -7.95
C ASP A 78 -13.49 -1.54 -8.93
N SER A 79 -14.19 -1.55 -10.06
CA SER A 79 -13.99 -0.59 -11.16
C SER A 79 -14.29 0.85 -10.76
N ARG A 80 -15.11 1.09 -9.71
CA ARG A 80 -15.41 2.43 -9.20
C ARG A 80 -14.15 3.18 -8.72
N PHE A 81 -13.12 2.43 -8.33
CA PHE A 81 -11.86 2.97 -7.83
C PHE A 81 -10.71 2.83 -8.85
N SER A 82 -11.04 2.48 -10.09
CA SER A 82 -10.08 2.45 -11.19
C SER A 82 -9.68 3.87 -11.62
N PRO A 83 -8.41 4.11 -12.00
CA PRO A 83 -7.99 5.36 -12.63
C PRO A 83 -8.82 5.71 -13.89
N SER A 84 -9.27 4.70 -14.63
CA SER A 84 -10.11 4.89 -15.83
C SER A 84 -11.52 5.41 -15.51
N ALA A 85 -12.02 5.18 -14.30
CA ALA A 85 -13.33 5.65 -13.85
C ALA A 85 -13.30 7.08 -13.27
N GLY A 86 -12.21 7.82 -13.47
CA GLY A 86 -12.06 9.17 -12.90
C GLY A 86 -11.74 9.16 -11.41
N TYR A 87 -11.44 7.99 -10.80
CA TYR A 87 -10.90 7.92 -9.45
C TYR A 87 -9.47 8.44 -9.44
N HIS A 88 -9.35 9.77 -9.39
CA HIS A 88 -8.07 10.45 -9.31
C HIS A 88 -7.54 10.38 -7.89
N ARG A 89 -6.56 9.50 -7.69
CA ARG A 89 -5.71 9.55 -6.51
C ARG A 89 -5.09 10.96 -6.47
N PRO A 90 -5.20 11.71 -5.36
CA PRO A 90 -4.52 12.99 -5.25
C PRO A 90 -3.02 12.71 -5.41
N ARG A 91 -2.45 13.14 -6.55
CA ARG A 91 -1.01 13.19 -6.74
C ARG A 91 -0.49 13.99 -5.57
N SER A 92 0.24 13.33 -4.67
CA SER A 92 1.09 14.01 -3.70
C SER A 92 1.84 15.06 -4.49
N ARG A 93 1.48 16.34 -4.31
CA ARG A 93 2.27 17.46 -4.81
C ARG A 93 3.57 17.34 -4.05
N ARG A 94 4.49 16.57 -4.62
CA ARG A 94 5.84 16.46 -4.12
C ARG A 94 6.47 17.81 -4.43
N SER A 95 6.31 18.76 -3.50
CA SER A 95 7.16 19.94 -3.41
C SER A 95 8.57 19.45 -3.10
N ARG A 96 9.22 18.90 -4.11
CA ARG A 96 10.67 18.82 -4.20
C ARG A 96 11.11 20.24 -4.53
N SER A 97 11.26 21.08 -3.52
CA SER A 97 12.31 22.09 -3.55
C SER A 97 13.64 21.32 -3.49
N ARG A 98 14.01 20.69 -4.61
CA ARG A 98 15.37 20.22 -4.84
C ARG A 98 16.05 21.35 -5.58
N SER A 99 17.04 21.94 -4.94
CA SER A 99 18.04 22.78 -5.57
C SER A 99 18.48 22.15 -6.91
N PRO A 100 18.72 22.94 -7.96
CA PRO A 100 19.06 22.42 -9.27
C PRO A 100 20.43 21.74 -9.22
N GLY A 101 20.54 20.52 -9.75
CA GLY A 101 21.84 20.02 -10.26
C GLY A 101 22.65 19.04 -9.42
N VAL A 102 22.04 18.01 -8.81
CA VAL A 102 22.83 16.84 -8.36
C VAL A 102 22.43 15.60 -9.17
N ASP A 103 23.26 15.27 -10.15
CA ASP A 103 23.21 14.02 -10.90
C ASP A 103 23.99 12.94 -10.14
N TYR A 104 23.27 12.09 -9.40
CA TYR A 104 23.85 11.01 -8.59
C TYR A 104 24.46 9.87 -9.43
N ALA A 105 24.37 9.93 -10.77
CA ALA A 105 24.97 8.93 -11.65
C ALA A 105 26.42 9.27 -12.06
N ARG A 106 26.91 10.50 -11.85
CA ARG A 106 28.17 10.98 -12.45
C ARG A 106 29.40 11.01 -11.55
N GLU A 107 29.28 10.90 -10.23
CA GLU A 107 30.45 10.89 -9.34
C GLU A 107 30.70 9.49 -8.74
N LYS A 108 31.24 8.61 -9.57
CA LYS A 108 32.01 7.44 -9.11
C LYS A 108 33.34 7.40 -9.85
N GLY A 109 34.29 8.20 -9.37
CA GLY A 109 35.68 8.16 -9.79
C GLY A 109 36.54 8.86 -8.73
N LYS A 110 37.46 8.12 -8.11
CA LYS A 110 38.55 8.73 -7.33
C LYS A 110 39.38 9.55 -8.32
N SER A 111 39.42 10.87 -8.19
CA SER A 111 40.45 11.67 -8.85
C SER A 111 41.80 11.32 -8.21
N GLY A 112 42.53 10.40 -8.83
CA GLY A 112 43.93 10.17 -8.53
C GLY A 112 44.75 11.31 -9.11
N ALA A 113 45.01 12.33 -8.31
CA ALA A 113 45.98 13.38 -8.60
C ALA A 113 46.75 13.68 -7.31
N ALA A 114 47.76 12.85 -7.06
CA ALA A 114 48.87 13.13 -6.18
C ALA A 114 50.01 12.15 -6.56
N LEU A 115 50.74 12.50 -7.60
CA LEU A 115 52.13 12.07 -7.80
C LEU A 115 52.91 13.33 -8.17
N ASP A 116 53.28 14.07 -7.13
CA ASP A 116 54.43 14.97 -7.16
C ASP A 116 55.46 14.35 -6.20
N GLU A 117 56.41 13.60 -6.75
CA GLU A 117 57.85 13.58 -6.43
C GLU A 117 58.60 12.61 -7.36
#